data_AF-A0A7K0RA51-F1
#
_entry.id   AF-A0A7K0RA51-F1
#
_cell.length_a   1.000
_cell.length_b   1.000
_cell.length_c   1.000
_cell.angle_alpha   90.00
_cell.angle_beta   90.00
_cell.angle_gamma   90.00
#
_symmetry.space_group_name_H-M   'P 1'
#
loop_
_entity.id
_entity.type
_entity.pdbx_description
1 polymer ?
#
loop_
_entity_poly.entity_id
_entity_poly.type
_entity_poly.pdbx_seq_one_letter_code
_entity_poly.pdbx_strand_id
1 'polypeptide(L)'
;MADLTWQATSWDEAFLCISGKLHVIVVDRDGKELNFHMEAGDHFWGPAGYKYTLRATGVETLNYWTTGPAQPTGWRYTGDDGSYSDLLIGMRKVAQPQS
;
A
#
# COMPACT_ATOMS: atom_id res chain seq x y z
N MET A 1 -11.44 0.37 -20.28
CA MET A 1 -10.05 0.45 -19.79
C MET A 1 -9.66 -0.97 -19.40
N ALA A 2 -8.50 -1.46 -19.81
CA ALA A 2 -8.09 -2.85 -19.54
C ALA A 2 -7.62 -3.01 -18.09
N ASP A 3 -7.79 -4.21 -17.52
CA ASP A 3 -7.27 -4.56 -16.20
C ASP A 3 -5.73 -4.46 -16.21
N LEU A 4 -5.15 -3.87 -15.15
CA LEU A 4 -3.70 -3.80 -14.95
C LEU A 4 -3.32 -4.82 -13.89
N THR A 5 -2.57 -5.85 -14.28
CA THR A 5 -1.96 -6.79 -13.32
C THR A 5 -0.53 -6.40 -13.07
N TRP A 6 -0.15 -6.36 -11.79
CA TRP A 6 1.14 -5.85 -11.34
C TRP A 6 1.72 -6.71 -10.22
N GLN A 7 3.06 -6.76 -10.19
CA GLN A 7 3.83 -7.40 -9.13
C GLN A 7 5.19 -6.71 -9.04
N ALA A 8 5.35 -5.81 -8.06
CA ALA A 8 6.65 -5.25 -7.73
C ALA A 8 7.47 -6.28 -6.95
N THR A 9 8.70 -6.61 -7.38
CA THR A 9 9.52 -7.67 -6.75
C THR A 9 10.68 -7.15 -5.91
N SER A 10 11.06 -5.88 -6.05
CA SER A 10 12.24 -5.29 -5.40
C SER A 10 11.97 -4.08 -4.51
N TRP A 11 10.70 -3.67 -4.37
CA TRP A 11 10.27 -2.60 -3.47
C TRP A 11 8.86 -2.88 -2.95
N ASP A 12 8.54 -2.28 -1.81
CA ASP A 12 7.16 -2.21 -1.33
C ASP A 12 6.45 -1.05 -2.00
N GLU A 13 5.14 -1.18 -2.20
CA GLU A 13 4.33 -0.16 -2.82
C GLU A 13 3.09 0.17 -1.98
N ALA A 14 2.72 1.43 -1.98
CA ALA A 14 1.46 1.87 -1.41
C ALA A 14 0.83 2.91 -2.33
N PHE A 15 -0.50 2.90 -2.39
CA PHE A 15 -1.23 3.97 -3.06
C PHE A 15 -2.44 4.43 -2.25
N LEU A 16 -2.72 5.72 -2.37
CA LEU A 16 -3.91 6.38 -1.82
C LEU A 16 -4.85 6.71 -2.98
N CYS A 17 -6.11 6.28 -2.87
CA CYS A 17 -7.17 6.71 -3.77
C CYS A 17 -7.57 8.14 -3.40
N ILE A 18 -7.18 9.14 -4.21
CA ILE A 18 -7.51 10.55 -3.95
C ILE A 18 -8.98 10.81 -4.29
N SER A 19 -9.45 10.27 -5.42
CA SER A 19 -10.82 10.41 -5.89
C SER A 19 -11.18 9.26 -6.83
N GLY A 20 -12.45 8.89 -6.92
CA GLY A 20 -12.94 7.83 -7.81
C GLY A 20 -13.16 6.50 -7.09
N LYS A 21 -13.07 5.39 -7.84
CA LYS A 21 -13.29 4.02 -7.35
C LYS A 21 -12.39 3.01 -8.04
N LEU A 22 -11.69 2.18 -7.26
CA LEU A 22 -10.95 1.02 -7.78
C LEU A 22 -11.52 -0.29 -7.27
N HIS A 23 -11.40 -1.32 -8.10
CA HIS A 23 -11.54 -2.69 -7.64
C HIS A 23 -10.15 -3.35 -7.68
N VAL A 24 -9.63 -3.71 -6.51
CA VAL A 24 -8.34 -4.36 -6.34
C VAL A 24 -8.56 -5.84 -6.08
N ILE A 25 -7.96 -6.69 -6.92
CA ILE A 25 -8.00 -8.14 -6.78
C ILE A 25 -6.62 -8.59 -6.39
N VAL A 26 -6.51 -9.32 -5.29
CA VAL A 26 -5.26 -9.75 -4.71
C VAL A 26 -5.24 -11.26 -4.63
N VAL A 27 -4.11 -11.89 -4.93
CA VAL A 27 -3.93 -13.33 -4.70
C VAL A 27 -3.10 -13.50 -3.44
N ASP A 28 -3.66 -14.17 -2.44
CA ASP A 28 -2.92 -14.49 -1.21
C ASP A 28 -1.91 -15.63 -1.43
N ARG A 29 -1.13 -15.93 -0.38
CA ARG A 29 -0.09 -16.97 -0.42
C ARG A 29 -0.63 -18.38 -0.70
N ASP A 30 -1.90 -18.62 -0.38
CA ASP A 30 -2.58 -19.91 -0.52
C ASP A 30 -3.29 -20.00 -1.89
N GLY A 31 -3.10 -18.98 -2.74
CA GLY A 31 -3.68 -18.88 -4.08
C GLY A 31 -5.13 -18.41 -4.09
N LYS A 32 -5.66 -17.92 -2.96
CA LYS A 32 -7.04 -17.44 -2.88
C LYS A 32 -7.12 -15.99 -3.35
N GLU A 33 -8.10 -15.71 -4.20
CA GLU A 33 -8.43 -14.35 -4.61
C GLU A 33 -9.22 -13.62 -3.53
N LEU A 34 -8.75 -12.44 -3.17
CA LEU A 34 -9.39 -11.46 -2.30
C LEU A 34 -9.74 -10.22 -3.13
N ASN A 35 -10.95 -9.70 -2.94
CA ASN A 35 -11.50 -8.61 -3.76
C ASN A 35 -11.80 -7.42 -2.85
N PHE A 36 -11.22 -6.26 -3.15
CA PHE A 36 -11.35 -5.04 -2.36
C PHE A 36 -11.89 -3.91 -3.23
N HIS A 37 -12.91 -3.22 -2.74
CA HIS A 37 -13.40 -1.99 -3.38
C HIS A 37 -12.84 -0.80 -2.61
N MET A 38 -12.14 0.07 -3.31
CA MET A 38 -11.54 1.27 -2.75
C MET A 38 -12.29 2.50 -3.24
N GLU A 39 -12.56 3.41 -2.32
CA GLU A 39 -13.14 4.73 -2.56
C GLU A 39 -12.14 5.84 -2.19
N ALA A 40 -12.54 7.09 -2.39
CA ALA A 40 -11.71 8.24 -2.06
C ALA A 40 -11.34 8.25 -0.57
N GLY A 41 -10.05 8.33 -0.27
CA GLY A 41 -9.49 8.27 1.07
C GLY A 41 -8.97 6.89 1.47
N ASP A 42 -9.31 5.83 0.74
CA ASP A 42 -8.79 4.49 1.02
C ASP A 42 -7.33 4.34 0.59
N HIS A 43 -6.59 3.57 1.38
CA HIS A 43 -5.19 3.26 1.12
C HIS A 43 -4.99 1.75 0.89
N PHE A 44 -4.06 1.43 0.00
CA PHE A 44 -3.59 0.08 -0.24
C PHE A 44 -2.08 0.03 0.02
N TRP A 45 -1.62 -1.07 0.59
CA TRP A 45 -0.21 -1.39 0.74
C TRP A 45 0.04 -2.82 0.28
N GLY A 46 1.02 -2.99 -0.61
CA GLY A 46 1.50 -4.27 -1.11
C GLY A 46 3.00 -4.42 -0.82
N PRO A 47 3.42 -5.44 -0.06
CA PRO A 47 4.84 -5.72 0.14
C PRO A 47 5.50 -6.24 -1.14
N ALA A 48 6.83 -6.20 -1.21
CA ALA A 48 7.57 -6.76 -2.33
C ALA A 48 7.21 -8.23 -2.60
N GLY A 49 6.98 -8.54 -3.87
CA GLY A 49 6.54 -9.84 -4.36
C GLY A 49 5.03 -10.03 -4.35
N TYR A 50 4.26 -9.12 -3.77
CA TYR A 50 2.80 -9.20 -3.73
C TYR A 50 2.19 -8.92 -5.09
N LYS A 51 1.25 -9.77 -5.51
CA LYS A 51 0.61 -9.69 -6.83
C LYS A 51 -0.84 -9.25 -6.68
N TYR A 52 -1.20 -8.22 -7.43
CA TYR A 52 -2.58 -7.73 -7.49
C TYR A 52 -2.95 -7.23 -8.88
N THR A 53 -4.24 -7.05 -9.09
CA THR A 53 -4.84 -6.55 -10.31
C THR A 53 -5.74 -5.37 -9.97
N LEU A 54 -5.52 -4.25 -10.65
CA LEU A 54 -6.44 -3.11 -10.66
C LEU A 54 -7.45 -3.32 -11.80
N ARG A 55 -8.70 -3.56 -11.41
CA ARG A 55 -9.82 -3.71 -12.33
C ARG A 55 -10.56 -2.39 -12.49
N ALA A 56 -10.81 -2.03 -13.74
CA ALA A 56 -11.54 -0.81 -14.07
C ALA A 56 -12.99 -0.91 -13.60
N THR A 57 -13.46 0.13 -12.91
CA THR A 57 -14.84 0.23 -12.40
C THR A 57 -15.77 1.00 -13.35
N GLY A 58 -15.20 1.64 -14.38
CA GLY A 58 -15.90 2.60 -15.24
C GLY A 58 -15.94 4.03 -14.69
N VAL A 59 -15.43 4.25 -13.47
CA VAL A 59 -15.32 5.58 -12.84
C VAL A 59 -13.87 6.07 -12.95
N GLU A 60 -13.69 7.31 -13.42
CA GLU A 60 -12.37 7.95 -13.44
C GLU A 60 -11.82 8.05 -12.03
N THR A 61 -10.55 7.67 -11.87
CA THR A 61 -9.94 7.50 -10.56
C THR A 61 -8.53 8.07 -10.56
N LEU A 62 -8.23 8.87 -9.54
CA LEU A 62 -6.91 9.45 -9.31
C LEU A 62 -6.25 8.76 -8.12
N ASN A 63 -5.05 8.24 -8.34
CA ASN A 63 -4.25 7.58 -7.31
C ASN A 63 -2.92 8.28 -7.10
N TYR A 64 -2.52 8.44 -5.85
CA TYR A 64 -1.16 8.83 -5.49
C TYR A 64 -0.36 7.59 -5.10
N TRP A 65 0.75 7.38 -5.79
CA TRP A 65 1.59 6.19 -5.66
C TRP A 65 2.89 6.53 -4.96
N THR A 66 3.28 5.65 -4.05
CA THR A 66 4.56 5.72 -3.34
C THR A 66 5.23 4.36 -3.33
N THR A 67 6.55 4.38 -3.34
CA THR A 67 7.37 3.17 -3.21
C THR A 67 8.37 3.37 -2.08
N GLY A 68 8.69 2.28 -1.41
CA GLY A 68 9.68 2.25 -0.33
C GLY A 68 10.61 1.06 -0.47
N PRO A 69 11.79 1.10 0.16
CA PRO A 69 12.67 -0.07 0.19
C PRO A 69 11.92 -1.27 0.75
N ALA A 70 12.07 -2.41 0.09
CA ALA A 70 11.45 -3.66 0.51
C ALA A 70 11.81 -3.92 1.99
N GLN A 71 10.78 -4.08 2.81
CA GLN A 71 10.95 -4.34 4.23
C GLN A 71 11.58 -5.75 4.40
N PRO A 72 12.59 -5.94 5.26
CA PRO A 72 13.19 -7.26 5.46
C PRO A 72 12.14 -8.33 5.79
N THR A 73 12.30 -9.51 5.19
CA THR A 73 11.38 -10.63 5.38
C THR A 73 11.31 -11.03 6.86
N GLY A 74 10.09 -11.17 7.40
CA GLY A 74 9.86 -11.47 8.82
C GLY A 74 9.27 -10.32 9.64
N TRP A 75 9.03 -9.15 9.04
CA TRP A 75 8.30 -8.06 9.69
C TRP A 75 6.84 -8.46 9.97
N ARG A 76 6.58 -8.96 11.19
CA ARG A 76 5.24 -9.23 11.74
C ARG A 76 4.79 -8.03 12.59
N TYR A 77 4.46 -6.91 11.98
CA TYR A 77 3.89 -5.78 12.74
C TYR A 77 2.83 -5.05 11.90
N THR A 78 1.67 -5.68 11.73
CA THR A 78 0.48 -5.06 11.10
C THR A 78 -0.56 -4.59 12.11
N GLY A 79 -0.12 -4.11 13.28
CA GLY A 79 -0.97 -3.28 14.14
C GLY A 79 -1.34 -3.83 15.50
N ASP A 80 -0.36 -3.91 16.42
CA ASP A 80 -0.63 -3.78 17.87
C ASP A 80 0.62 -3.40 18.71
N ASP A 81 1.75 -3.08 18.07
CA ASP A 81 2.93 -2.60 18.80
C ASP A 81 3.08 -1.08 18.63
N GLY A 82 2.96 -0.36 19.75
CA GLY A 82 3.13 1.09 19.83
C GLY A 82 4.52 1.56 19.39
N SER A 83 5.48 0.66 19.23
CA SER A 83 6.86 0.95 18.81
C SER A 83 6.96 1.64 17.44
N TYR A 84 6.06 1.34 16.48
CA TYR A 84 6.08 2.01 15.17
C TYR A 84 5.62 3.47 15.26
N SER A 85 4.55 3.73 16.03
CA SER A 85 4.11 5.09 16.33
C SER A 85 5.17 5.85 17.13
N ASP A 86 5.82 5.21 18.09
CA ASP A 86 6.90 5.80 18.89
C ASP A 86 8.15 6.12 18.05
N LEU A 87 8.49 5.27 17.07
CA LEU A 87 9.57 5.54 16.11
C LEU A 87 9.23 6.74 15.23
N LEU A 88 8.01 6.80 14.68
CA LEU A 88 7.56 7.95 13.87
C LEU A 88 7.49 9.25 14.69
N ILE A 89 7.06 9.18 15.95
CA ILE A 89 7.08 10.30 16.90
C ILE A 89 8.53 10.70 17.23
N GLY A 90 9.43 9.73 17.41
CA GLY A 90 10.86 9.95 17.64
C GLY A 90 11.53 10.68 16.48
N MET A 91 11.18 10.33 15.24
CA MET A 91 11.70 11.00 14.04
C MET A 91 11.24 12.46 13.92
N ARG A 92 10.08 12.84 14.48
CA ARG A 92 9.67 14.26 14.54
C ARG A 92 10.61 15.13 15.36
N LYS A 93 11.27 14.57 16.38
CA LYS A 93 12.22 15.33 17.21
C LYS A 93 13.55 15.61 16.50
N VAL A 94 13.92 14.81 15.51
CA VAL A 94 15.15 14.99 14.72
C VAL A 94 14.98 16.08 13.64
N ALA A 95 13.74 16.43 13.30
CA ALA A 95 13.41 17.40 12.27
C ALA A 95 13.38 18.87 12.73
N GLN A 96 13.66 19.17 14.01
CA GLN A 96 13.83 20.57 14.41
C GLN A 96 15.26 21.03 14.07
N PRO A 97 15.42 22.09 13.25
CA PRO A 97 16.74 22.61 12.93
C PRO A 97 17.34 23.18 14.21
N GLN A 98 18.55 22.74 14.54
CA GLN A 98 19.33 23.30 15.64
C GLN A 98 19.58 24.79 15.32
N SER A 99 19.04 25.65 16.19
CA SER A 99 19.28 27.11 16.21
C SER A 99 20.68 27.43 16.70
#